data_AF-A0AA92W7D5-F1
#
_entry.id   AF-A0AA92W7D5-F1
#
_cell.length_a   1.000
_cell.length_b   1.000
_cell.length_c   1.000
_cell.angle_alpha   90.00
_cell.angle_beta   90.00
_cell.angle_gamma   90.00
#
_symmetry.space_group_name_H-M   'P 1'
#
loop_
_entity.id
_entity.type
_entity.pdbx_description
1 polymer ?
#
loop_
_entity_poly.entity_id
_entity_poly.type
_entity_poly.pdbx_seq_one_letter_code
_entity_poly.pdbx_strand_id
1 'polypeptide(L)'
;MCVIIVCPKGVALPSVDELRAAYMRNPDGCGFVSESDHYKSLHFSTFIRRLMKRDINENVIIHFRFATHGSVCVKNCHPFYKADYWFAHNGVLPICTEHDKTDSQICFERFIYPTIKKYGWGSDEHMKEMNKWTAHGSKFAMLHNGEIVKSGKFIERDGRFYSNLNHLGYMRNVINF
;
A
#
# COMPACT_ATOMS: atom_id res chain seq x y z
N MET A 1 -8.60 8.90 4.14
CA MET A 1 -8.40 7.43 4.03
C MET A 1 -7.40 7.21 2.92
N CYS A 2 -6.32 6.48 3.20
CA CYS A 2 -5.22 6.19 2.26
C CYS A 2 -5.74 5.55 0.96
N VAL A 3 -4.85 5.37 -0.02
CA VAL A 3 -5.12 4.53 -1.19
C VAL A 3 -3.97 3.56 -1.44
N ILE A 4 -4.32 2.31 -1.71
CA ILE A 4 -3.42 1.28 -2.21
C ILE A 4 -3.78 1.05 -3.67
N ILE A 5 -2.78 0.99 -4.53
CA ILE A 5 -2.91 0.58 -5.93
C ILE A 5 -1.99 -0.61 -6.15
N VAL A 6 -2.56 -1.74 -6.53
CA VAL A 6 -1.81 -2.93 -6.91
C VAL A 6 -1.82 -3.02 -8.43
N CYS A 7 -0.63 -3.03 -9.01
CA CYS A 7 -0.40 -3.19 -10.45
C CYS A 7 0.24 -4.56 -10.67
N PRO A 8 -0.52 -5.56 -11.11
CA PRO A 8 0.04 -6.86 -11.45
C PRO A 8 1.06 -6.78 -12.61
N LYS A 9 1.96 -7.75 -12.66
CA LYS A 9 2.84 -7.98 -13.81
C LYS A 9 2.05 -8.02 -15.12
N GLY A 10 2.55 -7.32 -16.13
CA GLY A 10 1.92 -7.14 -17.44
C GLY A 10 0.90 -6.00 -17.51
N VAL A 11 0.62 -5.34 -16.38
CA VAL A 11 -0.33 -4.21 -16.32
C VAL A 11 0.46 -2.90 -16.15
N ALA A 12 0.22 -1.95 -17.06
CA ALA A 12 0.87 -0.65 -17.00
C ALA A 12 0.57 0.08 -15.67
N LEU A 13 1.48 0.92 -15.19
CA LEU A 13 1.21 1.80 -14.04
C LEU A 13 0.09 2.81 -14.35
N PRO A 14 -0.61 3.36 -13.33
CA PRO A 14 -1.51 4.50 -13.52
C PRO A 14 -0.78 5.69 -14.13
N SER A 15 -1.53 6.60 -14.78
CA SER A 15 -0.93 7.81 -15.34
C SER A 15 -0.34 8.70 -14.23
N VAL A 16 0.64 9.54 -14.58
CA VAL A 16 1.23 10.49 -13.63
C VAL A 16 0.17 11.41 -13.04
N ASP A 17 -0.86 11.79 -13.80
CA ASP A 17 -1.94 12.64 -13.32
C ASP A 17 -2.85 11.93 -12.31
N GLU A 18 -3.14 10.64 -12.52
CA GLU A 18 -3.89 9.84 -11.55
C GLU A 18 -3.08 9.66 -10.26
N LEU A 19 -1.77 9.37 -10.37
CA LEU A 19 -0.87 9.28 -9.22
C LEU A 19 -0.76 10.63 -8.49
N ARG A 20 -0.75 11.75 -9.23
CA ARG A 20 -0.73 13.10 -8.64
C ARG A 20 -2.03 13.37 -7.90
N ALA A 21 -3.18 13.04 -8.46
CA ALA A 21 -4.47 13.16 -7.80
C ALA A 21 -4.53 12.30 -6.52
N ALA A 22 -3.97 11.08 -6.56
CA ALA A 22 -3.87 10.20 -5.39
C ALA A 22 -3.01 10.82 -4.28
N TYR A 23 -1.86 11.39 -4.61
CA TYR A 23 -1.00 12.10 -3.66
C TYR A 23 -1.66 13.38 -3.12
N MET A 24 -2.26 14.22 -3.97
CA MET A 24 -2.94 15.46 -3.53
C MET A 24 -4.05 15.16 -2.53
N ARG A 25 -4.76 14.04 -2.71
CA ARG A 25 -5.80 13.60 -1.78
C ARG A 25 -5.24 13.00 -0.48
N ASN A 26 -4.00 12.51 -0.51
CA ASN A 26 -3.32 11.76 0.55
C ASN A 26 -1.85 12.25 0.68
N PRO A 27 -1.63 13.49 1.16
CA PRO A 27 -0.34 14.17 1.04
C PRO A 27 0.69 13.77 2.12
N ASP A 28 0.31 12.93 3.09
CA ASP A 28 1.12 12.62 4.27
C ASP A 28 2.20 11.55 4.04
N GLY A 29 2.45 11.21 2.77
CA GLY A 29 3.48 10.29 2.34
C GLY A 29 3.08 9.45 1.14
N CYS A 30 4.09 8.96 0.43
CA CYS A 30 3.92 8.04 -0.69
C CYS A 30 5.02 6.99 -0.67
N GLY A 31 4.71 5.82 -1.19
CA GLY A 31 5.70 4.76 -1.32
C GLY A 31 5.25 3.64 -2.25
N PHE A 32 6.21 2.87 -2.72
CA PHE A 32 5.95 1.67 -3.49
C PHE A 32 6.95 0.57 -3.15
N VAL A 33 6.57 -0.65 -3.50
CA VAL A 33 7.48 -1.80 -3.61
C VAL A 33 7.21 -2.52 -4.93
N SER A 34 8.26 -2.99 -5.58
CA SER A 34 8.24 -3.94 -6.68
C SER A 34 9.26 -5.06 -6.45
N GLU A 35 9.39 -5.99 -7.39
CA GLU A 35 10.37 -7.08 -7.32
C GLU A 35 11.82 -6.58 -7.23
N SER A 36 12.15 -5.49 -7.93
CA SER A 36 13.53 -5.00 -8.02
C SER A 36 13.81 -3.72 -7.24
N ASP A 37 12.79 -3.07 -6.65
CA ASP A 37 12.98 -1.79 -5.96
C ASP A 37 11.89 -1.49 -4.92
N HIS A 38 12.21 -0.60 -4.00
CA HIS A 38 11.25 0.00 -3.08
C HIS A 38 11.65 1.44 -2.80
N TYR A 39 10.65 2.29 -2.58
CA TYR A 39 10.92 3.67 -2.22
C TYR A 39 9.79 4.27 -1.41
N LYS A 40 10.15 5.14 -0.46
CA LYS A 40 9.23 5.93 0.35
C LYS A 40 9.70 7.37 0.41
N SER A 41 8.76 8.31 0.35
CA SER A 41 9.07 9.73 0.47
C SER A 41 7.85 10.51 0.95
N LEU A 42 8.12 11.69 1.50
CA LEU A 42 7.09 12.72 1.66
C LEU A 42 6.92 13.55 0.38
N HIS A 43 7.81 13.43 -0.61
CA HIS A 43 7.80 14.25 -1.82
C HIS A 43 7.38 13.45 -3.05
N PHE A 44 6.31 13.89 -3.69
CA PHE A 44 5.77 13.24 -4.89
C PHE A 44 6.76 13.21 -6.07
N SER A 45 7.55 14.26 -6.25
CA SER A 45 8.49 14.40 -7.38
C SER A 45 9.59 13.33 -7.38
N THR A 46 10.19 13.06 -6.22
CA THR A 46 11.21 12.01 -6.09
C THR A 46 10.60 10.62 -6.19
N PHE A 47 9.38 10.45 -5.67
CA PHE A 47 8.60 9.23 -5.76
C PHE A 47 8.29 8.84 -7.22
N ILE A 48 7.70 9.74 -8.00
CA ILE A 48 7.37 9.49 -9.41
C ILE A 48 8.61 9.18 -10.24
N ARG A 49 9.69 9.94 -10.05
CA ARG A 49 10.95 9.70 -10.78
C ARG A 49 11.50 8.29 -10.59
N ARG A 50 11.23 7.64 -9.46
CA ARG A 50 11.68 6.28 -9.17
C ARG A 50 10.64 5.22 -9.54
N LEU A 51 9.35 5.51 -9.34
CA LEU A 51 8.25 4.62 -9.72
C LEU A 51 8.16 4.46 -11.25
N MET A 52 8.32 5.53 -12.03
CA MET A 52 8.22 5.46 -13.50
C MET A 52 9.37 4.69 -14.18
N LYS A 53 10.35 4.21 -13.40
CA LYS A 53 11.43 3.33 -13.89
C LYS A 53 11.11 1.85 -13.72
N ARG A 54 9.99 1.50 -13.09
CA ARG A 54 9.58 0.10 -12.88
C ARG A 54 9.20 -0.53 -14.23
N ASP A 55 9.63 -1.76 -14.43
CA ASP A 55 9.28 -2.51 -15.63
C ASP A 55 7.81 -2.97 -15.56
N ILE A 56 7.13 -3.00 -16.70
CA ILE A 56 5.75 -3.53 -16.78
C ILE A 56 5.69 -5.01 -16.37
N ASN A 57 6.81 -5.72 -16.44
CA ASN A 57 6.95 -7.12 -16.07
C ASN A 57 7.16 -7.34 -14.56
N GLU A 58 7.04 -6.31 -13.73
CA GLU A 58 7.11 -6.40 -12.28
C GLU A 58 5.73 -6.25 -11.64
N ASN A 59 5.50 -7.01 -10.57
CA ASN A 59 4.42 -6.72 -9.64
C ASN A 59 4.75 -5.45 -8.83
N VAL A 60 3.82 -4.50 -8.74
CA VAL A 60 4.02 -3.24 -8.00
C VAL A 60 2.86 -2.97 -7.04
N ILE A 61 3.18 -2.66 -5.78
CA ILE A 61 2.22 -2.14 -4.80
C ILE A 61 2.59 -0.69 -4.51
N ILE A 62 1.64 0.22 -4.74
CA ILE A 62 1.77 1.66 -4.50
C ILE A 62 0.85 2.04 -3.32
N HIS A 63 1.31 2.96 -2.48
CA HIS A 63 0.54 3.53 -1.39
C HIS A 63 0.70 5.04 -1.31
N PHE A 64 -0.43 5.72 -1.08
CA PHE A 64 -0.46 7.13 -0.69
C PHE A 64 -1.14 7.26 0.67
N ARG A 65 -0.45 7.90 1.62
CA ARG A 65 -0.79 7.94 3.03
C ARG A 65 -1.62 9.18 3.37
N PHE A 66 -2.67 8.94 4.14
CA PHE A 66 -3.42 9.98 4.85
C PHE A 66 -3.34 9.62 6.35
N ALA A 67 -2.57 10.39 7.11
CA ALA A 67 -2.18 10.06 8.47
C ALA A 67 -3.38 10.09 9.41
N THR A 68 -3.60 8.97 10.11
CA THR A 68 -4.56 8.86 11.23
C THR A 68 -3.82 8.60 12.55
N HIS A 69 -2.76 7.79 12.48
CA HIS A 69 -1.85 7.50 13.58
C HIS A 69 -0.40 7.65 13.14
N GLY A 70 0.46 7.99 14.11
CA GLY A 70 1.89 8.22 13.91
C GLY A 70 2.19 9.51 13.16
N SER A 71 3.34 10.09 13.44
CA SER A 71 3.82 11.34 12.83
C SER A 71 3.88 11.25 11.30
N VAL A 72 3.83 12.41 10.64
CA VAL A 72 4.07 12.54 9.20
C VAL A 72 5.58 12.48 8.94
N CYS A 73 6.09 11.26 8.75
CA CYS A 73 7.49 11.00 8.44
C CYS A 73 7.64 9.78 7.52
N VAL A 74 8.80 9.68 6.85
CA VAL A 74 9.10 8.59 5.90
C VAL A 74 9.02 7.21 6.56
N LYS A 75 9.39 7.10 7.84
CA LYS A 75 9.32 5.84 8.61
C LYS A 75 7.89 5.28 8.66
N ASN A 76 6.90 6.15 8.82
CA ASN A 76 5.48 5.80 8.94
C ASN A 76 4.76 5.67 7.58
N CYS A 77 5.47 5.88 6.47
CA CYS A 77 4.93 5.61 5.15
C CYS A 77 4.93 4.10 4.85
N HIS A 78 3.87 3.64 4.19
CA HIS A 78 3.80 2.29 3.61
C HIS A 78 4.53 2.26 2.26
N PRO A 79 4.88 1.07 1.74
CA PRO A 79 4.80 -0.24 2.39
C PRO A 79 5.78 -0.40 3.56
N PHE A 80 5.37 -1.14 4.60
CA PHE A 80 6.25 -1.55 5.70
C PHE A 80 7.03 -2.80 5.31
N TYR A 81 8.24 -2.94 5.84
CA TYR A 81 9.17 -4.03 5.53
C TYR A 81 9.52 -4.85 6.78
N LYS A 82 9.54 -6.18 6.65
CA LYS A 82 10.08 -7.08 7.66
C LYS A 82 10.50 -8.40 7.02
N ALA A 83 11.80 -8.74 7.08
CA ALA A 83 12.36 -10.02 6.62
C ALA A 83 11.84 -10.44 5.23
N ASP A 84 12.03 -9.59 4.22
CA ASP A 84 11.59 -9.81 2.84
C ASP A 84 10.08 -9.81 2.58
N TYR A 85 9.26 -9.47 3.58
CA TYR A 85 7.83 -9.23 3.42
C TYR A 85 7.53 -7.73 3.41
N TRP A 86 6.71 -7.32 2.44
CA TRP A 86 6.21 -5.96 2.32
C TRP A 86 4.72 -5.90 2.60
N PHE A 87 4.27 -4.87 3.32
CA PHE A 87 2.89 -4.73 3.76
C PHE A 87 2.34 -3.32 3.56
N ALA A 88 1.23 -3.21 2.84
CA ALA A 88 0.47 -1.98 2.67
C ALA A 88 -0.93 -2.14 3.27
N HIS A 89 -1.40 -1.11 3.98
CA HIS A 89 -2.72 -1.07 4.61
C HIS A 89 -3.47 0.21 4.27
N ASN A 90 -4.75 0.06 3.97
CA ASN A 90 -5.72 1.14 3.95
C ASN A 90 -6.88 0.84 4.91
N GLY A 91 -7.08 1.73 5.89
CA GLY A 91 -8.09 1.60 6.93
C GLY A 91 -7.57 2.13 8.26
N VAL A 92 -8.32 1.86 9.33
CA VAL A 92 -7.88 2.07 10.71
C VAL A 92 -8.21 0.81 11.48
N LEU A 93 -7.23 0.24 12.16
CA LEU A 93 -7.37 -0.98 12.96
C LEU A 93 -7.58 -0.62 14.43
N PRO A 94 -8.36 -1.40 15.18
CA PRO A 94 -8.58 -1.18 16.62
C PRO A 94 -7.36 -1.68 17.42
N ILE A 95 -6.20 -1.07 17.19
CA ILE A 95 -4.92 -1.41 17.83
C ILE A 95 -4.39 -0.16 18.52
N CYS A 96 -4.02 -0.30 19.81
CA CYS A 96 -3.37 0.79 20.54
C CYS A 96 -1.97 1.05 19.97
N THR A 97 -1.72 2.29 19.57
CA THR A 97 -0.44 2.72 19.00
C THR A 97 0.56 3.09 20.08
N GLU A 98 1.84 2.80 19.85
CA GLU A 98 2.93 3.05 20.79
C GLU A 98 4.15 3.60 20.03
N HIS A 99 4.97 4.40 20.71
CA HIS A 99 6.29 4.84 20.20
C HIS A 99 6.27 5.35 18.74
N ASP A 100 5.24 6.13 18.40
CA ASP A 100 4.99 6.70 17.06
C ASP A 100 4.70 5.69 15.93
N LYS A 101 4.59 4.39 16.25
CA LYS A 101 4.20 3.37 15.28
C LYS A 101 2.74 3.49 14.90
N THR A 102 2.46 3.31 13.61
CA THR A 102 1.09 3.20 13.11
C THR A 102 0.45 1.88 13.56
N ASP A 103 -0.88 1.88 13.66
CA ASP A 103 -1.70 0.67 13.82
C ASP A 103 -1.33 -0.43 12.79
N SER A 104 -1.03 0.01 11.57
CA SER A 104 -0.63 -0.80 10.42
C SER A 104 0.70 -1.52 10.67
N GLN A 105 1.70 -0.79 11.17
CA GLN A 105 3.01 -1.34 11.48
C GLN A 105 2.92 -2.35 12.63
N ILE A 106 2.14 -2.03 13.66
CA ILE A 106 1.93 -2.93 14.81
C ILE A 106 1.19 -4.20 14.36
N CYS A 107 0.14 -4.06 13.55
CA CYS A 107 -0.58 -5.20 12.96
C CYS A 107 0.37 -6.14 12.21
N PHE A 108 1.17 -5.57 11.31
CA PHE A 108 2.11 -6.34 10.52
C PHE A 108 3.16 -7.04 11.38
N GLU A 109 3.77 -6.32 12.32
CA GLU A 109 4.89 -6.83 13.12
C GLU A 109 4.49 -7.86 14.16
N ARG A 110 3.29 -7.72 14.77
CA ARG A 110 2.84 -8.52 15.93
C ARG A 110 1.84 -9.61 15.59
N PHE A 111 1.14 -9.52 14.46
CA PHE A 111 0.09 -10.47 14.10
C PHE A 111 0.37 -11.14 12.76
N ILE A 112 0.47 -10.37 11.67
CA ILE A 112 0.60 -10.94 10.32
C ILE A 112 1.94 -11.69 10.14
N TYR A 113 3.07 -11.02 10.41
CA TYR A 113 4.39 -11.63 10.23
C TYR A 113 4.62 -12.87 11.10
N PRO A 114 4.28 -12.88 12.41
CA PRO A 114 4.36 -14.10 13.21
C PRO A 114 3.53 -15.28 12.66
N THR A 115 2.34 -15.01 12.12
CA THR A 115 1.52 -16.04 11.46
C THR A 115 2.21 -16.59 10.22
N ILE A 116 2.75 -15.73 9.35
CA ILE A 116 3.53 -16.17 8.18
C ILE A 116 4.74 -17.01 8.61
N LYS A 117 5.48 -16.58 9.63
CA LYS A 117 6.66 -17.31 10.13
C LYS A 117 6.28 -18.71 10.65
N LYS A 118 5.09 -18.87 11.24
CA LYS A 118 4.65 -20.13 11.83
C LYS A 118 4.01 -21.09 10.83
N TYR A 119 3.24 -20.56 9.87
CA TYR A 119 2.38 -21.37 8.99
C TYR A 119 2.76 -21.30 7.51
N GLY A 120 3.62 -20.35 7.13
CA GLY A 120 4.06 -20.14 5.75
C GLY A 120 3.34 -18.99 5.05
N TRP A 121 4.01 -18.44 4.04
CA TRP A 121 3.41 -17.49 3.10
C TRP A 121 2.28 -18.15 2.31
N GLY A 122 1.21 -17.40 2.05
CA GLY A 122 0.03 -17.91 1.34
C GLY A 122 -0.78 -19.02 2.04
N SER A 123 -0.43 -19.46 3.26
CA SER A 123 -1.18 -20.50 3.98
C SER A 123 -2.60 -20.04 4.35
N ASP A 124 -3.48 -21.00 4.64
CA ASP A 124 -4.84 -20.72 5.12
C ASP A 124 -4.83 -19.85 6.39
N GLU A 125 -3.91 -20.08 7.33
CA GLU A 125 -3.76 -19.29 8.55
C GLU A 125 -3.30 -17.87 8.25
N HIS A 126 -2.36 -17.71 7.32
CA HIS A 126 -1.94 -16.38 6.87
C HIS A 126 -3.12 -15.62 6.26
N MET A 127 -3.88 -16.25 5.36
CA MET A 127 -5.05 -15.63 4.74
C MET A 127 -6.16 -15.35 5.76
N LYS A 128 -6.43 -16.26 6.71
CA LYS A 128 -7.40 -16.07 7.80
C LYS A 128 -7.01 -14.91 8.70
N GLU A 129 -5.74 -14.77 9.07
CA GLU A 129 -5.29 -13.66 9.91
C GLU A 129 -5.43 -12.33 9.16
N MET A 130 -5.07 -12.25 7.87
CA MET A 130 -5.34 -11.04 7.07
C MET A 130 -6.85 -10.73 7.00
N ASN A 131 -7.68 -11.73 6.71
CA ASN A 131 -9.13 -11.56 6.55
C ASN A 131 -9.82 -11.11 7.83
N LYS A 132 -9.34 -11.55 8.99
CA LYS A 132 -9.81 -11.09 10.30
C LYS A 132 -9.67 -9.58 10.45
N TRP A 133 -8.53 -9.01 10.07
CA TRP A 133 -8.29 -7.57 10.20
C TRP A 133 -8.97 -6.74 9.11
N THR A 134 -9.29 -7.33 7.95
CA THR A 134 -9.95 -6.64 6.83
C THR A 134 -11.48 -6.80 6.82
N ALA A 135 -12.04 -7.59 7.73
CA ALA A 135 -13.48 -7.88 7.82
C ALA A 135 -14.37 -6.62 7.89
N HIS A 136 -13.87 -5.54 8.50
CA HIS A 136 -14.62 -4.28 8.68
C HIS A 136 -14.20 -3.18 7.71
N GLY A 137 -13.76 -3.55 6.50
CA GLY A 137 -13.54 -2.62 5.41
C GLY A 137 -12.11 -2.09 5.30
N SER A 138 -11.17 -2.55 6.12
CA SER A 138 -9.73 -2.38 5.86
C SER A 138 -9.28 -3.23 4.67
N LYS A 139 -8.22 -2.81 3.99
CA LYS A 139 -7.63 -3.51 2.84
C LYS A 139 -6.15 -3.69 3.06
N PHE A 140 -5.65 -4.89 2.80
CA PHE A 140 -4.22 -5.22 2.83
C PHE A 140 -3.74 -5.65 1.46
N ALA A 141 -2.51 -5.28 1.13
CA ALA A 141 -1.76 -5.84 0.02
C ALA A 141 -0.33 -6.13 0.49
N MET A 142 0.18 -7.30 0.13
CA MET A 142 1.54 -7.71 0.49
C MET A 142 2.29 -8.23 -0.73
N LEU A 143 3.61 -8.00 -0.75
CA LEU A 143 4.53 -8.52 -1.76
C LEU A 143 5.63 -9.32 -1.05
N HIS A 144 5.87 -10.54 -1.54
CA HIS A 144 6.98 -11.38 -1.13
C HIS A 144 7.40 -12.28 -2.29
N ASN A 145 8.70 -12.36 -2.58
CA ASN A 145 9.27 -13.21 -3.64
C ASN A 145 8.56 -13.08 -5.01
N GLY A 146 8.17 -11.85 -5.37
CA GLY A 146 7.46 -11.56 -6.61
C GLY A 146 5.98 -11.95 -6.63
N GLU A 147 5.43 -12.47 -5.55
CA GLU A 147 4.01 -12.79 -5.43
C GLU A 147 3.26 -11.75 -4.61
N ILE A 148 2.03 -11.43 -5.05
CA ILE A 148 1.13 -10.53 -4.33
C ILE A 148 -0.02 -11.32 -3.71
N VAL A 149 -0.24 -11.13 -2.41
CA VAL A 149 -1.52 -11.47 -1.76
C VAL A 149 -2.28 -10.20 -1.37
N LYS A 150 -3.61 -10.28 -1.41
CA LYS A 150 -4.52 -9.18 -1.06
C LYS A 150 -5.57 -9.69 -0.08
N SER A 151 -6.08 -8.80 0.76
CA SER A 151 -7.21 -9.08 1.64
C SER A 151 -8.12 -7.85 1.77
N GLY A 152 -9.42 -8.09 1.92
CA GLY A 152 -10.45 -7.07 1.80
C GLY A 152 -10.93 -6.86 0.35
N LYS A 153 -12.02 -6.11 0.18
CA LYS A 153 -12.63 -5.88 -1.14
C LYS A 153 -11.89 -4.76 -1.88
N PHE A 154 -11.13 -5.12 -2.91
CA PHE A 154 -10.53 -4.18 -3.86
C PHE A 154 -11.46 -3.93 -5.04
N ILE A 155 -11.32 -2.75 -5.65
CA ILE A 155 -12.01 -2.37 -6.89
C ILE A 155 -11.04 -2.62 -8.04
N GLU A 156 -11.43 -3.44 -9.00
CA GLU A 156 -10.65 -3.67 -10.21
C GLU A 156 -10.98 -2.60 -11.26
N ARG A 157 -9.94 -2.04 -11.88
CA ARG A 157 -10.05 -1.09 -12.98
C ARG A 157 -8.80 -1.16 -13.86
N ASP A 158 -8.98 -1.35 -15.16
CA ASP A 158 -7.90 -1.38 -16.15
C ASP A 158 -6.78 -2.39 -15.78
N GLY A 159 -7.16 -3.55 -15.24
CA GLY A 159 -6.23 -4.60 -14.77
C GLY A 159 -5.54 -4.32 -13.43
N ARG A 160 -5.81 -3.18 -12.80
CA ARG A 160 -5.24 -2.78 -11.50
C ARG A 160 -6.27 -2.95 -10.39
N PHE A 161 -5.81 -3.08 -9.16
CA PHE A 161 -6.68 -3.20 -7.98
C PHE A 161 -6.49 -2.03 -7.03
N TYR A 162 -7.59 -1.34 -6.70
CA TYR A 162 -7.61 -0.15 -5.87
C TYR A 162 -8.32 -0.42 -4.55
N SER A 163 -7.77 0.06 -3.43
CA SER A 163 -8.45 -0.08 -2.13
C SER A 163 -9.64 0.89 -1.96
N ASN A 164 -9.68 1.95 -2.76
CA ASN A 164 -10.80 2.88 -3.00
C ASN A 164 -10.47 3.76 -4.22
N LEU A 165 -11.44 4.53 -4.72
CA LEU A 165 -11.29 5.42 -5.89
C LEU A 165 -11.47 6.91 -5.53
N ASN A 166 -11.27 7.29 -4.27
CA ASN A 166 -11.58 8.65 -3.79
C ASN A 166 -10.72 9.74 -4.46
N HIS A 167 -9.57 9.38 -5.03
CA HIS A 167 -8.70 10.30 -5.77
C HIS A 167 -9.23 10.68 -7.15
N LEU A 168 -10.14 9.90 -7.74
CA LEU A 168 -10.65 10.19 -9.09
C LEU A 168 -11.39 11.53 -9.18
N GLY A 169 -12.04 11.96 -8.09
CA GLY A 169 -12.66 13.29 -8.01
C GLY A 169 -11.66 14.44 -8.12
N TYR A 170 -10.38 14.21 -7.79
CA TYR A 170 -9.31 15.22 -7.85
C TYR A 170 -8.68 15.31 -9.24
N MET A 171 -8.87 14.34 -10.13
CA MET A 171 -8.32 14.41 -11.49
C MET A 171 -8.87 15.60 -12.30
N ARG A 172 -10.11 16.02 -12.03
CA ARG A 172 -10.72 17.21 -12.67
C ARG A 172 -10.02 18.53 -12.30
N ASN A 173 -9.33 18.55 -11.15
CA ASN A 173 -8.62 19.74 -10.66
C ASN A 173 -7.17 19.80 -11.16
N VAL A 174 -6.61 18.69 -11.68
CA VAL A 174 -5.21 18.62 -12.15
C VAL A 174 -5.04 19.26 -13.54
N ILE A 175 -6.11 19.34 -14.34
CA ILE A 175 -6.08 19.95 -15.68
C ILE A 175 -6.08 21.50 -15.62
N ASN A 176 -6.34 22.09 -14.46
CA ASN A 176 -6.45 23.54 -14.27
C ASN A 176 -5.20 24.20 -13.64
N PHE A 177 -4.05 23.52 -13.65
CA PHE A 177 -2.76 24.06 -13.17
C PHE A 177 -1.66 23.84 -14.18
#